data_AF-A0A2E7CSF3-F1
#
_entry.id   AF-A0A2E7CSF3-F1
#
_cell.length_a   1.000
_cell.length_b   1.000
_cell.length_c   1.000
_cell.angle_alpha   90.00
_cell.angle_beta   90.00
_cell.angle_gamma   90.00
#
_symmetry.space_group_name_H-M   'P 1'
#
loop_
_entity.id
_entity.type
_entity.pdbx_description
1 polymer ?
#
loop_
_entity_poly.entity_id
_entity_poly.type
_entity_poly.pdbx_seq_one_letter_code
_entity_poly.pdbx_strand_id
1 'polypeptide(L)'
;MNLYSKLFLILIFSTIFNACKKGCTDPEAYNYNINRTIDNGSCKYYQSVSLDSVKVYSFPELNNQNQGWDAGYSSDIDSNNTFPDLFLGFISPTNYVNNNLTYVYNDVNPFIVDYTFELMPKLTSSQWINKGYWIYLYDLEYDNSFEPIDSVYLEPFDNYGSSRSERFKTSMSVNQGFNNLNLEAYFSWQ
;
A
#
# COMPACT_ATOMS: atom_id res chain seq x y z
N MET A 1 8.90 19.90 -56.05
CA MET A 1 9.65 19.27 -54.93
C MET A 1 10.55 18.17 -55.51
N ASN A 2 11.88 18.30 -55.43
CA ASN A 2 12.81 17.36 -56.08
C ASN A 2 12.91 16.02 -55.33
N LEU A 3 13.44 14.98 -55.98
CA LEU A 3 13.56 13.63 -55.42
C LEU A 3 14.34 13.60 -54.09
N TYR A 4 15.39 14.43 -53.98
CA TYR A 4 16.19 14.58 -52.77
C TYR A 4 15.40 15.19 -51.60
N SER A 5 14.56 16.19 -51.87
CA SER A 5 13.67 16.84 -50.90
C SER A 5 12.57 15.88 -50.43
N LYS A 6 12.06 15.02 -51.32
CA LYS A 6 11.15 13.92 -50.95
C LYS A 6 11.86 12.86 -50.08
N LEU A 7 13.07 12.42 -50.45
CA LEU A 7 13.85 11.47 -49.66
C LEU A 7 14.21 12.02 -48.27
N PHE A 8 14.59 13.29 -48.19
CA PHE A 8 14.92 13.97 -46.94
C PHE A 8 13.70 14.08 -46.02
N LEU A 9 12.53 14.45 -46.56
CA LEU A 9 11.27 14.43 -45.81
C LEU A 9 10.89 13.03 -45.33
N ILE A 10 11.05 12.00 -46.16
CA ILE A 10 10.77 10.60 -45.77
C ILE A 10 11.73 10.13 -44.66
N LEU A 11 13.02 10.45 -44.77
CA LEU A 11 14.02 10.12 -43.76
C LEU A 11 13.74 10.84 -42.43
N ILE A 12 13.42 12.13 -42.47
CA ILE A 12 12.99 12.91 -41.30
C ILE A 12 11.73 12.32 -40.69
N PHE A 13 10.70 12.03 -41.50
CA PHE A 13 9.45 11.47 -40.99
C PHE A 13 9.67 10.09 -40.37
N SER A 14 10.51 9.23 -40.95
CA SER A 14 10.83 7.90 -40.43
C SER A 14 11.65 7.93 -39.13
N THR A 15 12.58 8.88 -38.99
CA THR A 15 13.43 9.00 -37.80
C THR A 15 12.67 9.63 -36.64
N ILE A 16 11.86 10.66 -36.91
CA ILE A 16 10.96 11.28 -35.92
C ILE A 16 9.88 10.30 -35.46
N PHE A 17 9.26 9.55 -36.37
CA PHE A 17 8.23 8.58 -36.03
C PHE A 17 8.76 7.46 -35.12
N ASN A 18 9.98 6.97 -35.37
CA ASN A 18 10.62 5.98 -34.50
C ASN A 18 11.06 6.55 -33.15
N ALA A 19 11.48 7.83 -33.08
CA ALA A 19 11.82 8.48 -31.82
C ALA A 19 10.59 8.61 -30.90
N CYS A 20 9.41 8.91 -31.45
CA CYS A 20 8.17 8.99 -30.68
C CYS A 20 7.68 7.62 -30.15
N LYS A 21 8.11 6.50 -30.75
CA LYS A 21 7.79 5.16 -30.24
C LYS A 21 8.70 4.69 -29.10
N LYS A 22 9.85 5.36 -28.93
CA LYS A 22 10.86 5.03 -27.93
C LYS A 22 10.58 5.69 -26.59
N GLY A 23 10.71 4.92 -25.52
CA GLY A 23 10.58 5.36 -24.13
C GLY A 23 10.42 4.15 -23.23
N CYS A 24 10.27 4.35 -21.92
CA CYS A 24 10.13 3.23 -21.01
C CYS A 24 8.82 2.47 -21.27
N THR A 25 8.93 1.17 -21.54
CA THR A 25 7.79 0.25 -21.74
C THR A 25 7.56 -0.67 -20.55
N ASP A 26 8.41 -0.60 -19.54
CA ASP A 26 8.28 -1.42 -18.35
C ASP A 26 7.20 -0.84 -17.43
N PRO A 27 6.10 -1.56 -17.18
CA PRO A 27 5.05 -1.13 -16.27
C PRO A 27 5.55 -0.83 -14.85
N GLU A 28 6.59 -1.50 -14.37
CA GLU A 28 7.10 -1.32 -13.00
C GLU A 28 7.97 -0.06 -12.83
N ALA A 29 8.22 0.68 -13.91
CA ALA A 29 9.01 1.90 -13.87
C ALA A 29 8.13 3.14 -13.62
N TYR A 30 8.62 4.08 -12.81
CA TYR A 30 7.88 5.31 -12.52
C TYR A 30 7.82 6.29 -13.71
N ASN A 31 8.60 6.04 -14.76
CA ASN A 31 8.54 6.78 -16.02
C ASN A 31 7.97 5.94 -17.18
N TYR A 32 7.26 4.85 -16.85
CA TYR A 32 6.45 4.08 -17.79
C TYR A 32 5.56 4.97 -18.65
N ASN A 33 5.44 4.64 -19.93
CA ASN A 33 4.54 5.31 -20.83
C ASN A 33 3.86 4.30 -21.77
N ILE A 34 2.56 4.10 -21.55
CA ILE A 34 1.70 3.17 -22.30
C ILE A 34 1.72 3.40 -23.82
N ASN A 35 2.04 4.61 -24.29
CA ASN A 35 2.09 4.93 -25.73
C ASN A 35 3.44 4.52 -26.38
N ARG A 36 4.41 4.04 -25.59
CA ARG A 36 5.72 3.60 -26.10
C ARG A 36 5.65 2.11 -26.39
N THR A 37 6.24 1.73 -27.52
CA THR A 37 6.22 0.34 -28.03
C THR A 37 7.63 -0.22 -28.17
N ILE A 38 8.65 0.60 -27.97
CA ILE A 38 10.06 0.22 -28.06
C ILE A 38 10.77 0.75 -26.82
N ASP A 39 11.32 -0.13 -25.99
CA ASP A 39 12.14 0.29 -24.87
C ASP A 39 13.42 0.99 -25.37
N ASN A 40 13.79 2.06 -24.70
CA ASN A 40 15.04 2.78 -24.94
C ASN A 40 16.04 2.64 -23.79
N GLY A 41 15.77 1.77 -22.80
CA GLY A 41 16.62 1.54 -21.64
C GLY A 41 16.63 2.71 -20.65
N SER A 42 15.66 3.64 -20.75
CA SER A 42 15.56 4.80 -19.85
C SER A 42 14.64 4.57 -18.64
N CYS A 43 14.12 3.35 -18.46
CA CYS A 43 13.27 3.00 -17.32
C CYS A 43 13.95 3.29 -15.99
N LYS A 44 13.18 3.88 -15.07
CA LYS A 44 13.63 4.25 -13.74
C LYS A 44 12.67 3.66 -12.71
N TYR A 45 13.24 3.11 -11.65
CA TYR A 45 12.51 2.35 -10.65
C TYR A 45 12.73 2.95 -9.28
N TYR A 46 11.72 2.80 -8.43
CA TYR A 46 11.91 2.97 -7.00
C TYR A 46 12.61 1.74 -6.43
N GLN A 47 13.55 1.97 -5.52
CA GLN A 47 14.24 0.92 -4.78
C GLN A 47 13.37 0.34 -3.69
N SER A 48 12.50 1.15 -3.08
CA SER A 48 11.61 0.70 -2.01
C SER A 48 10.38 1.60 -1.84
N VAL A 49 9.40 1.08 -1.11
CA VAL A 49 8.27 1.85 -0.59
C VAL A 49 8.19 1.66 0.92
N SER A 50 7.85 2.72 1.64
CA SER A 50 7.63 2.75 3.09
C SER A 50 6.18 3.13 3.34
N LEU A 51 5.55 2.55 4.37
CA LEU A 51 4.30 3.06 4.92
C LEU A 51 4.65 3.99 6.08
N ASP A 52 4.34 5.28 5.92
CA ASP A 52 4.80 6.37 6.78
C ASP A 52 3.82 6.71 7.90
N SER A 53 2.53 6.57 7.64
CA SER A 53 1.47 6.82 8.62
C SER A 53 0.16 6.15 8.22
N VAL A 54 -0.67 5.87 9.23
CA VAL A 54 -2.03 5.36 9.05
C VAL A 54 -2.95 6.21 9.90
N LYS A 55 -3.82 6.95 9.24
CA LYS A 55 -4.86 7.74 9.87
C LYS A 55 -6.13 6.90 9.94
N VAL A 56 -6.52 6.47 11.13
CA VAL A 56 -7.79 5.75 11.32
C VAL A 56 -8.88 6.74 11.70
N TYR A 57 -9.97 6.76 10.92
CA TYR A 57 -11.09 7.67 11.10
C TYR A 57 -12.23 7.07 11.93
N SER A 58 -12.47 5.77 11.78
CA SER A 58 -13.49 5.07 12.54
C SER A 58 -13.24 3.56 12.55
N PHE A 59 -13.67 2.93 13.64
CA PHE A 59 -13.78 1.48 13.75
C PHE A 59 -15.24 1.08 13.65
N PRO A 60 -15.51 -0.17 13.26
CA PRO A 60 -16.84 -0.72 13.46
C PRO A 60 -17.22 -0.71 14.94
N GLU A 61 -18.53 -0.74 15.22
CA GLU A 61 -19.00 -1.11 16.57
C GLU A 61 -19.01 -2.63 16.76
N LEU A 62 -19.03 -3.41 15.67
CA LEU A 62 -19.12 -4.87 15.67
C LEU A 62 -18.08 -5.54 14.74
N ASN A 63 -17.57 -6.70 15.13
CA ASN A 63 -16.69 -7.54 14.30
C ASN A 63 -17.48 -8.32 13.22
N ASN A 64 -16.78 -9.14 12.42
CA ASN A 64 -17.37 -9.97 11.36
C ASN A 64 -18.33 -11.08 11.85
N GLN A 65 -18.46 -11.24 13.17
CA GLN A 65 -19.38 -12.14 13.87
C GLN A 65 -20.55 -11.40 14.54
N ASN A 66 -20.73 -10.10 14.27
CA ASN A 66 -21.72 -9.21 14.90
C ASN A 66 -21.56 -9.06 16.42
N GLN A 67 -20.34 -9.18 16.93
CA GLN A 67 -20.03 -9.00 18.34
C GLN A 67 -19.33 -7.66 18.56
N GLY A 68 -19.62 -6.99 19.67
CA GLY A 68 -18.88 -5.80 20.07
C GLY A 68 -17.40 -6.12 20.23
N TRP A 69 -16.54 -5.14 19.97
CA TRP A 69 -15.09 -5.32 20.11
C TRP A 69 -14.64 -5.55 21.57
N ASP A 70 -15.55 -5.41 22.55
CA ASP A 70 -15.35 -5.76 23.99
C ASP A 70 -15.98 -7.11 24.38
N ALA A 71 -16.53 -7.86 23.43
CA ALA A 71 -17.28 -9.08 23.73
C ALA A 71 -16.34 -10.27 24.01
N GLY A 72 -15.44 -10.09 24.97
CA GLY A 72 -14.62 -11.15 25.52
C GLY A 72 -15.53 -12.25 26.10
N TYR A 73 -15.33 -13.47 25.62
CA TYR A 73 -15.74 -14.62 26.40
C TYR A 73 -14.80 -14.72 27.60
N SER A 74 -15.20 -14.09 28.71
CA SER A 74 -14.60 -14.10 30.06
C SER A 74 -13.61 -12.97 30.41
N SER A 75 -13.71 -12.52 31.67
CA SER A 75 -12.78 -11.72 32.47
C SER A 75 -11.71 -10.90 31.73
N ASP A 76 -12.18 -9.85 31.09
CA ASP A 76 -11.40 -8.74 30.56
C ASP A 76 -10.69 -7.94 31.69
N ILE A 77 -9.53 -7.34 31.39
CA ILE A 77 -8.73 -6.51 32.33
C ILE A 77 -9.37 -5.14 32.55
N ASP A 78 -10.15 -4.62 31.60
CA ASP A 78 -10.81 -3.33 31.76
C ASP A 78 -12.30 -3.36 31.35
N SER A 79 -13.15 -3.68 32.31
CA SER A 79 -14.62 -3.65 32.16
C SER A 79 -15.22 -2.25 31.91
N ASN A 80 -14.42 -1.26 31.52
CA ASN A 80 -14.89 0.00 30.98
C ASN A 80 -14.67 -0.04 29.47
N ASN A 81 -15.62 -0.64 28.76
CA ASN A 81 -16.11 -0.38 27.40
C ASN A 81 -15.66 0.96 26.74
N THR A 82 -14.35 1.20 26.64
CA THR A 82 -13.83 2.53 26.32
C THR A 82 -13.07 2.46 25.03
N PHE A 83 -12.23 1.45 24.75
CA PHE A 83 -11.45 1.41 23.52
C PHE A 83 -11.08 -0.02 23.14
N PRO A 84 -11.08 -0.41 21.84
CA PRO A 84 -10.37 -1.62 21.46
C PRO A 84 -8.88 -1.39 21.73
N ASP A 85 -8.23 -2.34 22.42
CA ASP A 85 -6.78 -2.46 22.57
C ASP A 85 -6.17 -2.87 21.23
N LEU A 86 -6.32 -1.95 20.28
CA LEU A 86 -6.13 -2.23 18.90
C LEU A 86 -4.70 -1.92 18.49
N PHE A 87 -4.04 -2.96 18.00
CA PHE A 87 -2.67 -2.84 17.54
C PHE A 87 -2.56 -3.06 16.04
N LEU A 88 -1.75 -2.24 15.35
CA LEU A 88 -1.49 -2.40 13.93
C LEU A 88 -0.25 -3.28 13.70
N GLY A 89 -0.46 -4.49 13.21
CA GLY A 89 0.63 -5.37 12.77
C GLY A 89 0.94 -5.21 11.29
N PHE A 90 2.22 -5.31 10.91
CA PHE A 90 2.67 -5.23 9.51
C PHE A 90 3.49 -6.47 9.14
N ILE A 91 3.07 -7.17 8.08
CA ILE A 91 3.77 -8.37 7.62
C ILE A 91 4.30 -8.15 6.20
N SER A 92 5.63 -8.12 6.06
CA SER A 92 6.26 -8.33 4.77
C SER A 92 6.07 -9.79 4.36
N PRO A 93 5.59 -10.10 3.15
CA PRO A 93 5.20 -11.48 2.81
C PRO A 93 6.38 -12.43 2.55
N THR A 94 7.58 -12.14 3.05
CA THR A 94 8.65 -13.14 3.20
C THR A 94 8.69 -13.80 4.57
N ASN A 95 7.94 -13.35 5.58
CA ASN A 95 7.88 -14.04 6.88
C ASN A 95 6.43 -14.24 7.33
N TYR A 96 5.96 -15.46 7.10
CA TYR A 96 4.97 -16.13 7.93
C TYR A 96 5.22 -15.83 9.41
N VAL A 97 4.28 -15.11 10.04
CA VAL A 97 3.71 -15.13 11.42
C VAL A 97 4.58 -15.50 12.65
N ASN A 98 5.74 -16.15 12.52
CA ASN A 98 6.51 -16.62 13.67
C ASN A 98 7.90 -16.00 13.68
N ASN A 99 8.09 -15.11 14.66
CA ASN A 99 9.35 -14.65 15.24
C ASN A 99 9.85 -13.27 14.79
N ASN A 100 9.60 -12.30 15.67
CA ASN A 100 10.37 -11.06 15.86
C ASN A 100 10.43 -10.07 14.68
N LEU A 101 9.28 -9.63 14.17
CA LEU A 101 9.19 -8.41 13.37
C LEU A 101 8.42 -7.37 14.15
N THR A 102 9.04 -6.19 14.29
CA THR A 102 8.65 -4.98 15.02
C THR A 102 7.13 -4.80 15.19
N TYR A 103 6.56 -5.48 16.18
CA TYR A 103 5.20 -5.18 16.61
C TYR A 103 5.26 -3.82 17.28
N VAL A 104 4.82 -2.79 16.58
CA VAL A 104 4.56 -1.50 17.24
C VAL A 104 3.12 -1.58 17.74
N TYR A 105 2.98 -2.20 18.90
CA TYR A 105 1.75 -2.20 19.65
C TYR A 105 1.56 -0.76 20.18
N ASN A 106 0.78 0.05 19.48
CA ASN A 106 0.30 1.33 20.01
C ASN A 106 -1.20 1.21 20.26
N ASP A 107 -1.66 1.64 21.43
CA ASP A 107 -3.08 1.78 21.71
C ASP A 107 -3.69 2.77 20.70
N VAL A 108 -4.53 2.23 19.82
CA VAL A 108 -5.29 3.03 18.87
C VAL A 108 -6.63 3.41 19.52
N ASN A 109 -6.66 4.60 20.12
CA ASN A 109 -7.87 5.24 20.56
C ASN A 109 -8.73 5.62 19.32
N PRO A 110 -9.92 5.02 19.11
CA PRO A 110 -10.87 5.36 18.04
C PRO A 110 -11.27 6.84 17.95
N PHE A 111 -11.07 7.64 19.00
CA PHE A 111 -11.35 9.08 19.01
C PHE A 111 -10.09 9.95 18.81
N ILE A 112 -8.89 9.37 18.79
CA ILE A 112 -7.63 10.06 18.42
C ILE A 112 -7.29 9.67 16.99
N VAL A 113 -7.43 10.63 16.08
CA VAL A 113 -7.62 10.37 14.65
C VAL A 113 -6.34 10.54 13.83
N ASP A 114 -5.15 10.41 14.42
CA ASP A 114 -3.87 10.68 13.73
C ASP A 114 -2.72 9.88 14.32
N TYR A 115 -2.43 8.73 13.72
CA TYR A 115 -1.28 7.92 14.10
C TYR A 115 -0.19 7.98 13.02
N THR A 116 0.98 8.47 13.41
CA THR A 116 2.18 8.49 12.54
C THR A 116 3.14 7.44 13.04
N PHE A 117 3.47 6.46 12.19
CA PHE A 117 4.37 5.37 12.53
C PHE A 117 5.35 5.18 11.38
N GLU A 118 6.64 5.36 11.64
CA GLU A 118 7.65 4.98 10.66
C GLU A 118 7.85 3.46 10.74
N LEU A 119 7.38 2.74 9.73
CA LEU A 119 7.48 1.29 9.70
C LEU A 119 8.80 0.84 9.10
N MET A 120 9.52 0.02 9.87
CA MET A 120 10.67 -0.71 9.41
C MET A 120 10.40 -2.22 9.51
N PRO A 121 10.60 -3.00 8.42
CA PRO A 121 11.30 -2.65 7.19
C PRO A 121 10.40 -2.20 6.02
N LYS A 122 10.99 -1.40 5.13
CA LYS A 122 10.43 -0.99 3.82
C LYS A 122 10.31 -2.18 2.87
N LEU A 123 9.33 -2.18 1.96
CA LEU A 123 9.26 -3.16 0.88
C LEU A 123 10.24 -2.79 -0.23
N THR A 124 11.16 -3.69 -0.59
CA THR A 124 12.11 -3.49 -1.70
C THR A 124 11.40 -3.54 -3.07
N SER A 125 12.09 -3.12 -4.12
CA SER A 125 11.62 -3.19 -5.52
C SER A 125 11.07 -4.56 -5.90
N SER A 126 11.83 -5.62 -5.61
CA SER A 126 11.41 -7.00 -5.84
C SER A 126 10.21 -7.45 -5.01
N GLN A 127 9.89 -6.77 -3.90
CA GLN A 127 8.78 -7.12 -3.03
C GLN A 127 7.52 -6.38 -3.44
N TRP A 128 7.53 -5.04 -3.50
CA TRP A 128 6.30 -4.25 -3.66
C TRP A 128 5.56 -4.49 -4.98
N ILE A 129 6.24 -5.01 -6.01
CA ILE A 129 5.60 -5.35 -7.29
C ILE A 129 4.50 -6.41 -7.13
N ASN A 130 4.70 -7.36 -6.22
CA ASN A 130 3.81 -8.52 -6.04
C ASN A 130 3.24 -8.60 -4.62
N LYS A 131 3.47 -7.58 -3.81
CA LYS A 131 3.28 -7.61 -2.36
C LYS A 131 2.85 -6.23 -1.87
N GLY A 132 2.19 -6.21 -0.73
CA GLY A 132 1.68 -5.01 -0.10
C GLY A 132 1.88 -5.07 1.40
N TYR A 133 1.25 -4.12 2.09
CA TYR A 133 1.21 -4.09 3.54
C TYR A 133 -0.07 -4.76 4.01
N TRP A 134 0.00 -5.43 5.14
CA TRP A 134 -1.19 -5.78 5.89
C TRP A 134 -1.26 -4.87 7.10
N ILE A 135 -2.47 -4.44 7.45
CA ILE A 135 -2.79 -3.90 8.76
C ILE A 135 -3.64 -4.96 9.44
N TYR A 136 -3.17 -5.47 10.57
CA TYR A 136 -3.96 -6.34 11.42
C TYR A 136 -4.63 -5.55 12.54
N LEU A 137 -5.77 -6.04 12.99
CA LEU A 137 -6.47 -5.61 14.19
C LEU A 137 -6.30 -6.75 15.22
N TYR A 138 -5.77 -6.46 16.40
CA TYR A 138 -5.60 -7.43 17.48
C TYR A 138 -6.49 -7.09 18.68
N ASP A 139 -6.87 -8.12 19.42
CA ASP A 139 -7.38 -8.05 20.80
C ASP A 139 -6.24 -8.34 21.79
N LEU A 140 -6.23 -7.70 22.96
CA LEU A 140 -5.30 -8.00 24.05
C LEU A 140 -5.99 -8.86 25.12
N GLU A 141 -5.52 -10.08 25.25
CA GLU A 141 -6.07 -11.03 26.22
C GLU A 141 -5.50 -10.81 27.63
N TYR A 142 -6.22 -11.31 28.64
CA TYR A 142 -5.81 -11.23 30.06
C TYR A 142 -4.41 -11.81 30.33
N ASP A 143 -3.97 -12.78 29.54
CA ASP A 143 -2.65 -13.40 29.65
C ASP A 143 -1.54 -12.61 28.93
N ASN A 144 -1.84 -11.41 28.42
CA ASN A 144 -1.01 -10.56 27.56
C ASN A 144 -0.69 -11.19 26.19
N SER A 145 -1.50 -12.14 25.72
CA SER A 145 -1.44 -12.59 24.34
C SER A 145 -2.25 -11.66 23.43
N PHE A 146 -1.87 -11.62 22.14
CA PHE A 146 -2.57 -10.82 21.12
C PHE A 146 -3.30 -11.76 20.16
N GLU A 147 -4.62 -11.64 20.05
CA GLU A 147 -5.44 -12.43 19.12
C GLU A 147 -5.77 -11.61 17.86
N PRO A 148 -5.43 -12.05 16.63
CA PRO A 148 -5.80 -11.32 15.42
C PRO A 148 -7.29 -11.47 15.11
N ILE A 149 -8.01 -10.34 15.08
CA ILE A 149 -9.46 -10.28 14.84
C ILE A 149 -9.78 -10.09 13.35
N ASP A 150 -9.12 -9.11 12.72
CA ASP A 150 -9.35 -8.75 11.32
C ASP A 150 -8.09 -8.19 10.68
N SER A 151 -8.12 -8.01 9.36
CA SER A 151 -7.00 -7.43 8.63
C SER A 151 -7.43 -6.76 7.33
N VAL A 152 -6.69 -5.73 6.94
CA VAL A 152 -6.79 -5.14 5.62
C VAL A 152 -5.48 -5.18 4.87
N TYR A 153 -5.59 -5.52 3.58
CA TYR A 153 -4.46 -5.50 2.66
C TYR A 153 -4.38 -4.16 1.95
N LEU A 154 -3.21 -3.55 2.01
CA LEU A 154 -2.88 -2.31 1.33
C LEU A 154 -1.94 -2.61 0.17
N GLU A 155 -2.42 -2.33 -1.04
CA GLU A 155 -1.63 -2.47 -2.26
C GLU A 155 -1.14 -1.10 -2.74
N PRO A 156 0.10 -0.68 -2.37
CA PRO A 156 0.59 0.64 -2.74
C PRO A 156 0.85 0.75 -4.25
N PHE A 157 1.00 -0.38 -4.95
CA PHE A 157 1.23 -0.43 -6.40
C PHE A 157 -0.01 -0.87 -7.16
N ASP A 158 -0.49 -0.07 -8.11
CA ASP A 158 -1.59 -0.43 -9.00
C ASP A 158 -1.06 -0.89 -10.36
N ASN A 159 -1.31 -2.16 -10.70
CA ASN A 159 -0.88 -2.75 -11.96
C ASN A 159 -1.65 -2.25 -13.19
N TYR A 160 -2.79 -1.61 -12.99
CA TYR A 160 -3.69 -1.19 -14.08
C TYR A 160 -3.58 0.30 -14.41
N GLY A 161 -2.85 1.07 -13.59
CA GLY A 161 -2.63 2.50 -13.81
C GLY A 161 -1.84 2.78 -15.10
N SER A 162 -2.24 3.83 -15.81
CA SER A 162 -1.62 4.29 -17.06
C SER A 162 -0.54 5.35 -16.83
N SER A 163 -0.57 6.03 -15.67
CA SER A 163 0.36 7.08 -15.27
C SER A 163 1.09 6.74 -13.97
N ARG A 164 2.22 7.41 -13.71
CA ARG A 164 3.00 7.21 -12.47
C ARG A 164 2.15 7.35 -11.21
N SER A 165 1.33 8.40 -11.11
CA SER A 165 0.52 8.66 -9.92
C SER A 165 -0.64 7.67 -9.73
N GLU A 166 -1.13 7.06 -10.81
CA GLU A 166 -2.13 6.00 -10.72
C GLU A 166 -1.51 4.70 -10.19
N ARG A 167 -0.26 4.43 -10.55
CA ARG A 167 0.44 3.20 -10.19
C ARG A 167 1.11 3.25 -8.83
N PHE A 168 1.77 4.35 -8.50
CA PHE A 168 2.54 4.50 -7.27
C PHE A 168 1.73 5.35 -6.29
N LYS A 169 0.82 4.70 -5.54
CA LYS A 169 -0.08 5.39 -4.62
C LYS A 169 0.72 6.00 -3.48
N THR A 170 0.57 7.31 -3.28
CA THR A 170 1.13 8.02 -2.11
C THR A 170 0.19 8.01 -0.92
N SER A 171 -1.10 7.76 -1.15
CA SER A 171 -2.04 7.40 -0.10
C SER A 171 -3.11 6.44 -0.60
N MET A 172 -3.76 5.74 0.33
CA MET A 172 -4.88 4.86 0.05
C MET A 172 -5.94 5.02 1.13
N SER A 173 -7.15 5.39 0.73
CA SER A 173 -8.33 5.27 1.59
C SER A 173 -8.86 3.85 1.51
N VAL A 174 -9.04 3.23 2.67
CA VAL A 174 -9.64 1.91 2.80
C VAL A 174 -10.96 2.06 3.53
N ASN A 175 -12.00 1.56 2.89
CA ASN A 175 -13.30 1.33 3.48
C ASN A 175 -13.62 -0.15 3.27
N GLN A 176 -13.52 -0.95 4.33
CA GLN A 176 -13.71 -2.40 4.24
C GLN A 176 -15.04 -2.82 4.88
N GLY A 177 -15.92 -3.35 4.04
CA GLY A 177 -17.03 -4.23 4.44
C GLY A 177 -18.14 -3.60 5.29
N PHE A 178 -19.06 -4.46 5.73
CA PHE A 178 -20.39 -4.17 6.33
C PHE A 178 -20.44 -3.16 7.49
N ASN A 179 -19.28 -2.69 7.96
CA ASN A 179 -19.05 -2.25 9.33
C ASN A 179 -18.12 -1.01 9.43
N ASN A 180 -17.69 -0.40 8.32
CA ASN A 180 -17.05 0.93 8.27
C ASN A 180 -15.66 1.09 8.93
N LEU A 181 -14.73 0.13 8.79
CA LEU A 181 -13.31 0.46 9.03
C LEU A 181 -12.89 1.49 8.00
N ASN A 182 -12.65 2.72 8.45
CA ASN A 182 -12.24 3.83 7.61
C ASN A 182 -10.83 4.25 8.02
N LEU A 183 -9.87 4.06 7.12
CA LEU A 183 -8.51 4.55 7.32
C LEU A 183 -7.92 5.13 6.05
N GLU A 184 -6.93 6.00 6.21
CA GLU A 184 -6.03 6.45 5.14
C GLU A 184 -4.60 6.07 5.49
N ALA A 185 -3.95 5.33 4.60
CA ALA A 185 -2.54 4.97 4.69
C ALA A 185 -1.72 5.88 3.77
N TYR A 186 -0.53 6.30 4.20
CA TYR A 186 0.37 7.17 3.43
C TYR A 186 1.72 6.50 3.16
N PHE A 187 2.23 6.63 1.94
CA PHE A 187 3.42 5.92 1.49
C PHE A 187 4.47 6.85 0.89
N SER A 188 5.74 6.57 1.22
CA SER A 188 6.90 7.19 0.58
C SER A 188 7.63 6.19 -0.32
N TRP A 189 7.86 6.62 -1.57
CA TRP A 189 8.58 5.86 -2.59
C TRP A 189 10.00 6.40 -2.75
N GLN A 190 11.00 5.53 -2.61
CA GLN A 190 12.44 5.86 -2.59
C GLN A 190 13.18 5.11 -3.67
#